data_AF-A0A6P5RKE7-F1
#
_entry.id   AF-A0A6P5RKE7-F1
#
_cell.length_a   1.000
_cell.length_b   1.000
_cell.length_c   1.000
_cell.angle_alpha   90.00
_cell.angle_beta   90.00
_cell.angle_gamma   90.00
#
_symmetry.space_group_name_H-M   'P 1'
#
loop_
_entity.id
_entity.type
_entity.pdbx_description
1 polymer ?
#
loop_
_entity_poly.entity_id
_entity_poly.type
_entity_poly.pdbx_seq_one_letter_code
_entity_poly.pdbx_strand_id
1 'polypeptide(L)'
;MILLLLNICLIWTAGNPRVTPEVTRDVCLLARMMAANLYFSQIEDLMFELSMWRCNDELLSRAHELHRSSKKDAKHYIEFWKQIPPNEPYRVILGDVRDKLYSTRERARQLLANGISEIPEETTFTNVEQFLEPLEMCYRSLCSCGDRAIADGSLLDFLR
;
A
#
# COMPACT_ATOMS: atom_id res chain seq x y z
N MET A 1 3.11 -7.14 12.88
CA MET A 1 4.31 -7.82 12.33
C MET A 1 5.54 -6.91 12.20
N ILE A 2 5.41 -5.64 11.77
CA ILE A 2 6.53 -4.68 11.61
C ILE A 2 7.18 -4.26 12.94
N LEU A 3 6.39 -4.07 14.01
CA LEU A 3 6.90 -3.73 15.36
C LEU A 3 7.69 -4.86 16.03
N LEU A 4 7.45 -6.12 15.64
CA LEU A 4 8.20 -7.28 16.15
C LEU A 4 9.62 -7.32 15.58
N LEU A 5 9.81 -6.95 14.31
CA LEU A 5 11.13 -6.95 13.66
C LEU A 5 12.06 -5.85 14.20
N LEU A 6 11.50 -4.66 14.51
CA LEU A 6 12.26 -3.56 15.11
C LEU A 6 12.71 -3.87 16.55
N ASN A 7 11.86 -4.50 17.36
CA ASN A 7 12.24 -4.92 18.71
C ASN A 7 13.25 -6.07 18.73
N ILE A 8 13.20 -6.97 17.75
CA ILE A 8 14.18 -8.06 17.64
C ILE A 8 15.58 -7.49 17.36
N CYS A 9 15.76 -6.54 16.45
CA CYS A 9 17.11 -6.01 16.14
C CYS A 9 17.81 -5.34 17.33
N LEU A 10 17.09 -4.60 18.18
CA LEU A 10 17.67 -3.95 19.36
C LEU A 10 18.13 -4.94 20.45
N ILE A 11 17.53 -6.14 20.50
CA ILE A 11 17.88 -7.18 21.49
C ILE A 11 19.14 -7.96 21.06
N TRP A 12 19.41 -8.08 19.76
CA TRP A 12 20.52 -8.89 19.23
C TRP A 12 21.90 -8.20 19.23
N THR A 13 21.96 -6.87 19.37
CA THR A 13 23.23 -6.12 19.39
C THR A 13 24.04 -6.32 20.67
N ALA A 14 23.45 -6.87 21.74
CA ALA A 14 24.07 -6.98 23.06
C ALA A 14 25.12 -8.12 23.20
N GLY A 15 25.40 -8.91 22.16
CA GLY A 15 26.35 -10.03 22.29
C GLY A 15 26.90 -10.63 21.00
N ASN A 16 26.55 -10.12 19.82
CA ASN A 16 27.03 -10.65 18.54
C ASN A 16 27.78 -9.58 17.73
N PRO A 17 29.12 -9.69 17.58
CA PRO A 17 29.93 -8.70 16.86
C PRO A 17 29.67 -8.66 15.35
N ARG A 18 28.87 -9.58 14.79
CA ARG A 18 28.45 -9.56 13.38
C ARG A 18 27.23 -8.66 13.12
N VAL A 19 26.53 -8.21 14.16
CA VAL A 19 25.37 -7.32 14.03
C VAL A 19 25.85 -5.88 14.13
N THR A 20 26.14 -5.28 12.97
CA THR A 20 26.56 -3.87 12.90
C THR A 20 25.34 -2.97 12.66
N PRO A 21 25.45 -1.64 12.89
CA PRO A 21 24.39 -0.69 12.56
C PRO A 21 23.97 -0.74 11.09
N GLU A 22 24.91 -1.01 10.18
CA GLU A 22 24.66 -1.16 8.74
C GLU A 22 23.79 -2.39 8.48
N VAL A 23 24.12 -3.54 9.07
CA VAL A 23 23.31 -4.77 8.97
C VAL A 23 21.90 -4.53 9.51
N THR A 24 21.78 -3.79 10.61
CA THR A 24 20.48 -3.45 11.21
C THR A 24 19.64 -2.59 10.25
N ARG A 25 20.27 -1.57 9.64
CA ARG A 25 19.63 -0.74 8.61
C ARG A 25 19.14 -1.57 7.42
N ASP A 26 19.99 -2.46 6.91
CA ASP A 26 19.69 -3.30 5.74
C ASP A 26 18.52 -4.24 6.00
N VAL A 27 18.50 -4.89 7.17
CA VAL A 27 17.40 -5.78 7.56
C VAL A 27 16.10 -5.00 7.72
N CYS A 28 16.12 -3.79 8.29
CA CYS A 28 14.91 -2.94 8.38
C CYS A 28 14.38 -2.53 7.00
N LEU A 29 15.27 -2.15 6.07
CA LEU A 29 14.89 -1.81 4.69
C LEU A 29 14.33 -3.03 3.94
N LEU A 30 14.96 -4.20 4.11
CA LEU A 30 14.53 -5.45 3.51
C LEU A 30 13.16 -5.88 4.05
N ALA A 31 12.93 -5.77 5.36
CA ALA A 31 11.63 -6.02 5.98
C ALA A 31 10.55 -5.10 5.40
N ARG A 32 10.85 -3.81 5.22
CA ARG A 32 9.92 -2.85 4.61
C ARG A 32 9.62 -3.20 3.15
N MET A 33 10.64 -3.58 2.38
CA MET A 33 10.51 -4.01 0.99
C MET A 33 9.63 -5.27 0.87
N MET A 34 9.86 -6.27 1.73
CA MET A 34 9.06 -7.49 1.77
C MET A 34 7.61 -7.22 2.16
N ALA A 35 7.38 -6.38 3.17
CA ALA A 35 6.03 -5.98 3.56
C ALA A 35 5.30 -5.28 2.40
N ALA A 36 5.95 -4.31 1.74
CA ALA A 36 5.37 -3.62 0.59
C ALA A 36 5.03 -4.58 -0.56
N ASN A 37 5.87 -5.59 -0.82
CA ASN A 37 5.58 -6.63 -1.82
C ASN A 37 4.36 -7.48 -1.48
N LEU A 38 4.25 -7.93 -0.22
CA LEU A 38 3.12 -8.75 0.23
C LEU A 38 1.80 -7.97 0.13
N TYR A 39 1.80 -6.70 0.58
CA TYR A 39 0.63 -5.84 0.45
C TYR A 39 0.32 -5.50 -1.00
N PHE A 40 1.33 -5.33 -1.85
CA PHE A 40 1.11 -5.04 -3.27
C PHE A 40 0.31 -6.16 -3.94
N SER A 41 0.71 -7.42 -3.75
CA SER A 41 0.00 -8.58 -4.30
C SER A 41 -1.44 -8.66 -3.77
N GLN A 42 -1.64 -8.47 -2.47
CA GLN A 42 -2.98 -8.52 -1.87
C GLN A 42 -3.90 -7.39 -2.33
N ILE A 43 -3.36 -6.18 -2.58
CA ILE A 43 -4.15 -5.07 -3.13
C ILE A 43 -4.60 -5.37 -4.56
N GLU A 44 -3.77 -6.04 -5.38
CA GLU A 44 -4.17 -6.45 -6.72
C GLU A 44 -5.37 -7.40 -6.68
N ASP A 45 -5.34 -8.41 -5.80
CA ASP A 45 -6.48 -9.32 -5.57
C ASP A 45 -7.74 -8.55 -5.13
N LEU A 46 -7.58 -7.63 -4.16
CA LEU A 46 -8.68 -6.81 -3.66
C LEU A 46 -9.27 -5.89 -4.74
N MET A 47 -8.44 -5.37 -5.65
CA MET A 47 -8.91 -4.60 -6.80
C MET A 47 -9.79 -5.45 -7.72
N PHE A 48 -9.48 -6.73 -7.93
CA PHE A 48 -10.32 -7.62 -8.71
C PHE A 48 -11.69 -7.82 -8.06
N GLU A 49 -11.71 -8.06 -6.76
CA GLU A 49 -12.94 -8.30 -5.99
C GLU A 49 -13.81 -7.05 -5.88
N LEU A 50 -13.24 -5.86 -5.62
CA LEU A 50 -13.95 -4.60 -5.44
C LEU A 50 -14.23 -3.86 -6.74
N SER A 51 -14.97 -4.50 -7.65
CA SER A 51 -15.44 -3.96 -8.95
C SER A 51 -16.77 -3.18 -8.89
N MET A 52 -17.21 -2.76 -7.70
CA MET A 52 -18.52 -2.16 -7.49
C MET A 52 -18.51 -0.68 -7.92
N TRP A 53 -19.66 -0.18 -8.34
CA TRP A 53 -19.86 1.23 -8.71
C TRP A 53 -20.56 2.05 -7.63
N ARG A 54 -21.29 1.41 -6.71
CA ARG A 54 -22.03 2.07 -5.62
C ARG A 54 -21.07 2.43 -4.49
N CYS A 55 -20.98 3.71 -4.18
CA CYS A 55 -20.14 4.23 -3.10
C CYS A 55 -20.79 5.43 -2.40
N ASN A 56 -20.22 5.85 -1.27
CA ASN A 56 -20.59 7.10 -0.61
C ASN A 56 -20.01 8.33 -1.33
N ASP A 57 -20.55 9.51 -1.05
CA ASP A 57 -20.13 10.77 -1.67
C ASP A 57 -18.67 11.14 -1.36
N GLU A 58 -18.17 10.73 -0.18
CA GLU A 58 -16.79 10.92 0.26
C GLU A 58 -15.81 10.16 -0.65
N LEU A 59 -16.03 8.85 -0.83
CA LEU A 59 -15.18 8.00 -1.67
C LEU A 59 -15.26 8.41 -3.13
N LEU A 60 -16.46 8.77 -3.61
CA LEU A 60 -16.64 9.26 -4.98
C LEU A 60 -15.83 10.53 -5.24
N SER A 61 -15.89 11.49 -4.31
CA SER A 61 -15.14 12.75 -4.41
C SER A 61 -13.63 12.48 -4.43
N ARG A 62 -13.15 11.60 -3.54
CA ARG A 62 -11.74 11.20 -3.49
C ARG A 62 -11.28 10.48 -4.76
N ALA A 63 -12.09 9.59 -5.31
CA ALA A 63 -11.81 8.90 -6.55
C ALA A 63 -11.72 9.88 -7.74
N HIS A 64 -12.61 10.88 -7.80
CA HIS A 64 -12.54 11.92 -8.84
C HIS A 64 -11.28 12.78 -8.75
N GLU A 65 -10.84 13.15 -7.54
CA GLU A 65 -9.59 13.87 -7.34
C GLU A 65 -8.39 13.07 -7.86
N LEU A 66 -8.30 11.79 -7.48
CA LEU A 66 -7.22 10.89 -7.89
C LEU A 66 -7.21 10.66 -9.40
N HIS A 67 -8.39 10.47 -10.01
CA HIS A 67 -8.52 10.32 -11.45
C HIS A 67 -8.06 11.57 -12.21
N ARG A 68 -8.29 12.78 -11.66
CA ARG A 68 -7.82 14.03 -12.24
C ARG A 68 -6.30 14.21 -12.12
N SER A 69 -5.71 13.81 -10.98
CA SER A 69 -4.27 13.88 -10.75
C SER A 69 -3.46 12.81 -11.49
N SER A 70 -4.06 11.65 -11.78
CA SER A 70 -3.44 10.49 -12.41
C SER A 70 -3.20 10.65 -13.93
N LYS A 71 -2.79 11.84 -14.37
CA LYS A 71 -2.43 12.15 -15.78
C LYS A 71 -0.97 11.83 -16.14
N LYS A 72 -0.16 11.36 -15.19
CA LYS A 72 1.27 11.06 -15.43
C LYS A 72 1.49 9.56 -15.52
N ASP A 73 1.78 9.12 -16.73
CA ASP A 73 2.41 7.84 -17.10
C ASP A 73 1.78 6.62 -16.43
N ALA A 74 0.79 6.02 -17.12
CA ALA A 74 0.26 4.71 -16.75
C ALA A 74 1.42 3.72 -16.63
N LYS A 75 1.81 3.40 -15.39
CA LYS A 75 2.67 2.26 -15.10
C LYS A 75 1.91 1.03 -15.60
N HIS A 76 2.43 0.40 -16.64
CA HIS A 76 1.76 -0.73 -17.28
C HIS A 76 1.96 -1.97 -16.40
N TYR A 77 1.03 -2.22 -15.49
CA TYR A 77 1.01 -3.44 -14.69
C TYR A 77 0.44 -4.59 -15.54
N ILE A 78 1.00 -5.79 -15.38
CA ILE A 78 0.70 -6.99 -16.17
C ILE A 78 -0.75 -7.46 -16.03
N GLU A 79 -1.48 -6.98 -15.04
CA GLU A 79 -2.86 -7.40 -14.79
C GLU A 79 -3.87 -6.28 -15.08
N PHE A 80 -3.42 -5.03 -15.09
CA PHE A 80 -4.24 -3.83 -15.32
C PHE A 80 -3.64 -2.96 -16.45
N TRP A 81 -3.52 -3.52 -17.65
CA TRP A 81 -3.02 -2.84 -18.86
C TRP A 81 -3.90 -1.69 -19.38
N LYS A 82 -5.10 -1.52 -18.81
CA LYS A 82 -6.08 -0.48 -19.22
C LYS A 82 -6.28 0.51 -18.08
N GLN A 83 -6.54 1.76 -18.45
CA GLN A 83 -6.92 2.79 -17.50
C GLN A 83 -8.18 2.36 -16.73
N ILE A 84 -8.13 2.46 -15.40
CA ILE A 84 -9.26 2.14 -14.53
C ILE A 84 -10.40 3.12 -14.85
N PRO A 85 -11.61 2.63 -15.19
CA PRO A 85 -12.72 3.51 -15.49
C PRO A 85 -13.14 4.29 -14.24
N PRO A 86 -13.51 5.58 -14.36
CA PRO A 86 -13.94 6.39 -13.22
C PRO A 86 -15.24 5.89 -12.57
N ASN A 87 -15.98 5.00 -13.24
CA ASN A 87 -17.19 4.37 -12.74
C ASN A 87 -16.91 3.24 -11.71
N GLU A 88 -15.65 2.86 -11.52
CA GLU A 88 -15.21 1.85 -10.54
C GLU A 88 -14.39 2.56 -9.43
N PRO A 89 -15.05 3.32 -8.53
CA PRO A 89 -14.37 4.27 -7.66
C PRO A 89 -13.47 3.58 -6.62
N TYR A 90 -13.85 2.40 -6.12
CA TYR A 90 -12.98 1.60 -5.23
C TYR A 90 -11.66 1.22 -5.91
N ARG A 91 -11.70 0.82 -7.19
CA ARG A 91 -10.48 0.49 -7.94
C ARG A 91 -9.61 1.69 -8.19
N VAL A 92 -10.20 2.88 -8.35
CA VAL A 92 -9.41 4.12 -8.46
C VAL A 92 -8.65 4.39 -7.16
N ILE A 93 -9.29 4.26 -6.00
CA ILE A 93 -8.62 4.41 -4.69
C ILE A 93 -7.52 3.35 -4.51
N LEU A 94 -7.86 2.08 -4.71
CA LEU A 94 -6.92 0.97 -4.54
C LEU A 94 -5.76 1.02 -5.54
N GLY A 95 -5.99 1.55 -6.74
CA GLY A 95 -4.94 1.82 -7.72
C GLY A 95 -3.90 2.82 -7.22
N ASP A 96 -4.33 3.90 -6.55
CA ASP A 96 -3.40 4.85 -5.89
C ASP A 96 -2.62 4.18 -4.75
N VAL A 97 -3.29 3.35 -3.95
CA VAL A 97 -2.63 2.58 -2.88
C VAL A 97 -1.56 1.65 -3.46
N ARG A 98 -1.89 0.90 -4.52
CA ARG A 98 -0.95 0.03 -5.24
C ARG A 98 0.25 0.82 -5.76
N ASP A 99 0.02 1.98 -6.37
CA ASP A 99 1.09 2.80 -6.96
C ASP A 99 2.03 3.36 -5.87
N LYS A 100 1.49 3.71 -4.70
CA LYS A 100 2.30 4.11 -3.52
C LYS A 100 3.04 2.93 -2.90
N LEU A 101 2.45 1.74 -2.83
CA LEU A 101 3.12 0.52 -2.38
C LEU A 101 4.31 0.17 -3.29
N TYR A 102 4.12 0.27 -4.61
CA TYR A 102 5.19 0.11 -5.59
C TYR A 102 6.32 1.10 -5.34
N SER A 103 6.01 2.40 -5.20
CA SER A 103 7.02 3.43 -4.93
C SER A 103 7.74 3.19 -3.59
N THR A 104 7.01 2.71 -2.57
CA THR A 104 7.58 2.35 -1.26
C THR A 104 8.58 1.20 -1.39
N ARG A 105 8.23 0.17 -2.16
CA ARG A 105 9.11 -0.96 -2.45
C ARG A 105 10.36 -0.51 -3.20
N GLU A 106 10.19 0.23 -4.28
CA GLU A 106 11.31 0.69 -5.11
C GLU A 106 12.23 1.64 -4.34
N ARG A 107 11.69 2.51 -3.47
CA ARG A 107 12.48 3.35 -2.58
C ARG A 107 13.31 2.51 -1.63
N ALA A 108 12.71 1.51 -0.96
CA ALA A 108 13.44 0.61 -0.08
C ALA A 108 14.55 -0.17 -0.82
N ARG A 109 14.27 -0.63 -2.04
CA ARG A 109 15.24 -1.31 -2.91
C ARG A 109 16.42 -0.42 -3.29
N GLN A 110 16.16 0.83 -3.69
CA GLN A 110 17.20 1.81 -4.03
C GLN A 110 18.06 2.16 -2.81
N LEU A 111 17.44 2.38 -1.64
CA LEU A 111 18.14 2.64 -0.39
C LEU A 111 19.03 1.45 0.03
N LEU A 112 18.59 0.22 -0.18
CA LEU A 112 19.36 -0.99 0.12
C LEU A 112 20.54 -1.17 -0.84
N ALA A 113 20.37 -0.89 -2.13
CA ALA A 113 21.42 -1.07 -3.14
C ALA A 113 22.46 0.05 -3.13
N ASN A 114 22.02 1.31 -3.02
CA ASN A 114 22.85 2.49 -3.29
C ASN A 114 22.95 3.45 -2.10
N GLY A 115 22.19 3.22 -1.01
CA GLY A 115 22.12 4.13 0.13
C GLY A 115 21.29 5.40 -0.08
N ILE A 116 20.92 5.72 -1.33
CA ILE A 116 20.15 6.89 -1.76
C ILE A 116 18.99 6.47 -2.68
N SER A 117 17.93 7.28 -2.71
CA SER A 117 16.77 7.06 -3.58
C SER A 117 16.27 8.38 -4.17
N GLU A 118 15.93 8.36 -5.45
CA GLU A 118 15.35 9.51 -6.17
C GLU A 118 13.83 9.60 -6.01
N ILE A 119 13.19 8.54 -5.49
CA ILE A 119 11.74 8.46 -5.31
C ILE A 119 11.36 9.34 -4.10
N PRO A 120 10.56 10.40 -4.25
CA PRO A 120 10.21 11.28 -3.13
C PRO A 120 9.43 10.58 -2.01
N GLU A 121 9.61 10.99 -0.75
CA GLU A 121 8.93 10.36 0.39
C GLU A 121 7.40 10.51 0.31
N GLU A 122 6.92 11.61 -0.26
CA GLU A 122 5.50 11.94 -0.41
C GLU A 122 4.77 10.97 -1.35
N THR A 123 5.52 10.26 -2.19
CA THR A 123 4.99 9.24 -3.11
C THR A 123 4.99 7.84 -2.50
N THR A 124 5.43 7.70 -1.24
CA THR A 124 5.54 6.44 -0.51
C THR A 124 4.72 6.46 0.77
N PHE A 125 4.43 5.28 1.32
CA PHE A 125 3.88 5.21 2.66
C PHE A 125 5.01 5.35 3.67
N THR A 126 4.90 6.34 4.58
CA THR A 126 5.85 6.51 5.69
C THR A 126 5.29 5.93 6.99
N ASN A 127 4.00 6.12 7.24
CA ASN A 127 3.25 5.59 8.38
C ASN A 127 2.17 4.58 7.95
N VAL A 128 1.79 3.67 8.84
CA VAL A 128 0.68 2.72 8.66
C VAL A 128 -0.67 3.41 8.55
N GLU A 129 -0.87 4.54 9.24
CA GLU A 129 -2.15 5.28 9.18
C GLU A 129 -2.46 5.79 7.77
N GLN A 130 -1.44 6.26 7.03
CA GLN A 130 -1.60 6.69 5.63
C GLN A 130 -2.03 5.53 4.72
N PHE A 131 -1.66 4.31 5.09
CA PHE A 131 -2.03 3.11 4.35
C PHE A 131 -3.42 2.60 4.72
N LEU A 132 -3.80 2.70 6.00
CA LEU A 132 -5.11 2.29 6.49
C LEU A 132 -6.23 3.25 6.11
N GLU A 133 -5.98 4.56 6.07
CA GLU A 133 -6.96 5.59 5.72
C GLU A 133 -7.79 5.27 4.46
N PRO A 134 -7.19 4.98 3.28
CA PRO A 134 -7.96 4.68 2.08
C PRO A 134 -8.76 3.37 2.19
N LEU A 135 -8.26 2.40 2.97
CA LEU A 135 -8.91 1.08 3.15
C LEU A 135 -10.11 1.19 4.09
N GLU A 136 -9.98 1.96 5.16
CA GLU A 136 -11.10 2.29 6.05
C GLU A 136 -12.18 3.09 5.32
N MET A 137 -11.78 4.01 4.43
CA MET A 137 -12.74 4.75 3.59
C MET A 137 -13.54 3.79 2.70
N CYS A 138 -12.88 2.82 2.05
CA CYS A 138 -13.55 1.75 1.31
C CYS A 138 -14.50 0.95 2.21
N TYR A 139 -14.08 0.57 3.41
CA TYR A 139 -14.90 -0.20 4.35
C TYR A 139 -16.17 0.56 4.79
N ARG A 140 -16.01 1.83 5.16
CA ARG A 140 -17.13 2.73 5.54
C ARG A 140 -18.10 2.91 4.38
N SER A 141 -17.58 3.11 3.16
CA SER A 141 -18.39 3.25 1.94
C SER A 141 -19.21 1.98 1.68
N LEU A 142 -18.58 0.80 1.68
CA LEU A 142 -19.28 -0.48 1.48
C LEU A 142 -20.36 -0.71 2.54
N CYS A 143 -20.06 -0.40 3.80
CA CYS A 143 -21.06 -0.47 4.88
C CYS A 143 -22.25 0.46 4.64
N SER A 144 -22.01 1.68 4.14
CA SER A 144 -23.07 2.66 3.87
C SER A 144 -23.95 2.29 2.67
N CYS A 145 -23.39 1.59 1.67
CA CYS A 145 -24.11 1.15 0.48
C CYS A 145 -24.91 -0.16 0.70
N GLY A 146 -24.82 -0.77 1.88
CA GLY A 146 -25.45 -2.04 2.21
C GLY A 146 -24.64 -3.28 1.84
N ASP A 147 -23.42 -3.09 1.34
CA ASP A 147 -22.50 -4.15 0.89
C ASP A 147 -21.56 -4.62 2.02
N ARG A 148 -22.05 -4.63 3.27
CA ARG A 148 -21.26 -5.04 4.44
C ARG A 148 -20.73 -6.47 4.33
N ALA A 149 -21.47 -7.38 3.70
CA ALA A 149 -21.01 -8.75 3.48
C ALA A 149 -19.73 -8.83 2.64
N ILE A 150 -19.53 -7.88 1.71
CA ILE A 150 -18.29 -7.76 0.91
C ILE A 150 -17.20 -7.10 1.78
N ALA A 151 -17.56 -6.07 2.53
CA ALA A 151 -16.63 -5.37 3.44
C ALA A 151 -16.04 -6.30 4.51
N ASP A 152 -16.85 -7.19 5.07
CA ASP A 152 -16.46 -8.14 6.12
C ASP A 152 -15.71 -9.38 5.59
N GLY A 153 -15.54 -9.49 4.27
CA GLY A 153 -14.71 -10.52 3.63
C GLY A 153 -13.25 -10.09 3.54
N SER A 154 -12.71 -10.11 2.32
CA SER A 154 -11.27 -9.88 2.05
C SER A 154 -10.76 -8.53 2.53
N LEU A 155 -11.59 -7.48 2.54
CA LEU A 155 -11.20 -6.17 3.03
C LEU A 155 -10.99 -6.15 4.55
N LEU A 156 -11.86 -6.81 5.32
CA LEU A 156 -11.70 -6.91 6.77
C LEU A 156 -10.53 -7.81 7.15
N ASP A 157 -10.32 -8.89 6.39
CA ASP A 157 -9.15 -9.76 6.58
C ASP A 157 -7.83 -9.03 6.26
N PHE A 158 -7.84 -8.11 5.29
CA PHE A 158 -6.70 -7.25 4.99
C PHE A 158 -6.41 -6.23 6.11
N LEU A 159 -7.45 -5.73 6.78
CA LEU A 159 -7.32 -4.74 7.86
C LEU A 159 -6.84 -5.34 9.20
N ARG A 160 -6.80 -6.67 9.33
CA ARG A 160 -6.40 -7.40 10.56
C ARG A 160 -4.90 -7.69 10.61
#